data_AF-A0A813KN11-F1
#
_entry.id   AF-A0A813KN11-F1
#
_cell.length_a   1.000
_cell.length_b   1.000
_cell.length_c   1.000
_cell.angle_alpha   90.00
_cell.angle_beta   90.00
_cell.angle_gamma   90.00
#
_symmetry.space_group_name_H-M   'P 1'
#
loop_
_entity.id
_entity.type
_entity.pdbx_description
1 polymer ?
#
loop_
_entity_poly.entity_id
_entity_poly.type
_entity_poly.pdbx_seq_one_letter_code
_entity_poly.pdbx_strand_id
1 'polypeptide(L)'
;MAQGSCLNAQRAEISSEADAAAAKKTEAAAARKAENHSEVVAFFRGTGTDVECRTLEQILLWEDVLMEVCHDYIQWLFPSDEPSRFNSDAPLLDEELQAIFQEDPEMQRNFRRGLTRFIQFLGLVVEEANERAGIESFRIAKAAHFEKRVLMCWRGPSNHNWRRMTRVLRCLGLLNMREEQRALFAALEVVIAESPGLIEDEAILRWRSEVESHISAGFAAAVLESPNLLSSLCRHYFQKYDKNGNGVLEISEALTLAGELNLSLGLPSDVLDEEQLAASFLQFGSAQAEQVALCSDAFRSWFSEALRATVERSHLPQPVRGKKRTESEEFINPSFATALLNSPNMLAGQCSRYFKKYDTNQNGRLELAEAIVLARELHESFGMPAETLDEWQLLSTSDHFRGQEAGLSAQEFPAWFAEALEAAIEKSASRCPPRTV
;
A
#
# COMPACT_ATOMS: atom_id res chain seq x y z
N MET A 1 27.34 -46.16 -53.61
CA MET A 1 25.97 -45.86 -53.10
C MET A 1 25.64 -46.56 -51.77
N ALA A 2 26.27 -47.68 -51.39
CA ALA A 2 25.92 -48.40 -50.14
C ALA A 2 26.38 -47.72 -48.82
N GLN A 3 27.52 -47.01 -48.81
CA GLN A 3 28.05 -46.40 -47.57
C GLN A 3 27.24 -45.17 -47.10
N GLY A 4 26.61 -44.41 -48.00
CA GLY A 4 25.77 -43.26 -47.63
C GLY A 4 24.41 -43.64 -47.02
N SER A 5 23.90 -44.84 -47.33
CA SER A 5 22.65 -45.37 -46.78
C SER A 5 22.80 -45.78 -45.30
N CYS A 6 23.92 -46.42 -44.96
CA CYS A 6 24.21 -46.88 -43.60
C CYS A 6 24.43 -45.70 -42.61
N LEU A 7 25.14 -44.66 -43.04
CA LEU A 7 25.37 -43.45 -42.23
C LEU A 7 24.08 -42.65 -41.96
N ASN A 8 23.15 -42.63 -42.92
CA ASN A 8 21.85 -41.95 -42.73
C ASN A 8 20.93 -42.74 -41.79
N ALA A 9 20.96 -44.08 -41.83
CA ALA A 9 20.20 -44.92 -40.90
C ALA A 9 20.70 -44.77 -39.45
N GLN A 10 22.02 -44.78 -39.23
CA GLN A 10 22.60 -44.55 -37.90
C GLN A 10 22.30 -43.15 -37.35
N ARG A 11 22.29 -42.12 -38.20
CA ARG A 11 21.89 -40.76 -37.78
C ARG A 11 20.42 -40.66 -37.39
N ALA A 12 19.55 -41.36 -38.11
CA ALA A 12 18.12 -41.39 -37.80
C ALA A 12 17.82 -42.15 -36.50
N GLU A 13 18.53 -43.26 -36.23
CA GLU A 13 18.43 -44.00 -34.97
C GLU A 13 18.91 -43.17 -33.77
N ILE A 14 20.07 -42.49 -33.88
CA ILE A 14 20.59 -41.62 -32.82
C ILE A 14 19.64 -40.44 -32.56
N SER A 15 19.03 -39.86 -33.60
CA SER A 15 18.02 -38.81 -33.45
C SER A 15 16.77 -39.32 -32.73
N SER A 16 16.27 -40.49 -33.14
CA SER A 16 15.10 -41.14 -32.54
C SER A 16 15.32 -41.47 -31.05
N GLU A 17 16.50 -41.97 -30.68
CA GLU A 17 16.85 -42.24 -29.28
C GLU A 17 16.97 -40.96 -28.45
N ALA A 18 17.52 -39.89 -29.01
CA ALA A 18 17.58 -38.59 -28.34
C ALA A 18 16.19 -37.99 -28.13
N ASP A 19 15.30 -38.09 -29.13
CA ASP A 19 13.91 -37.61 -29.04
C ASP A 19 13.11 -38.42 -28.00
N ALA A 20 13.29 -39.75 -27.95
CA ALA A 20 12.67 -40.61 -26.95
C ALA A 20 13.18 -40.31 -25.52
N ALA A 21 14.48 -40.06 -25.36
CA ALA A 21 15.07 -39.67 -24.07
C ALA A 21 14.56 -38.29 -23.60
N ALA A 22 14.40 -37.34 -24.52
CA ALA A 22 13.83 -36.03 -24.22
C ALA A 22 12.35 -36.14 -23.80
N ALA A 23 11.54 -36.93 -24.52
CA ALA A 23 10.15 -37.18 -24.18
C ALA A 23 10.00 -37.80 -22.78
N LYS A 24 10.82 -38.81 -22.46
CA LYS A 24 10.81 -39.46 -21.15
C LYS A 24 11.21 -38.51 -20.01
N LYS A 25 12.16 -37.61 -20.26
CA LYS A 25 12.56 -36.57 -19.29
C LYS A 25 11.43 -35.58 -19.04
N THR A 26 10.72 -35.18 -20.09
CA THR A 26 9.55 -34.29 -19.99
C THR A 26 8.40 -34.93 -19.20
N GLU A 27 8.12 -36.21 -19.45
CA GLU A 27 7.08 -36.96 -18.73
C GLU A 27 7.42 -37.11 -17.24
N ALA A 28 8.67 -37.44 -16.91
CA ALA A 28 9.13 -37.50 -15.52
C ALA A 28 9.04 -36.14 -14.80
N ALA A 29 9.37 -35.04 -15.50
CA ALA A 29 9.23 -33.69 -14.95
C ALA A 29 7.77 -33.31 -14.70
N ALA A 30 6.85 -33.66 -15.61
CA ALA A 30 5.42 -33.43 -15.44
C ALA A 30 4.84 -34.25 -14.27
N ALA A 31 5.24 -35.51 -14.12
CA ALA A 31 4.83 -36.35 -13.00
C ALA A 31 5.31 -35.78 -11.65
N ARG A 32 6.58 -35.35 -11.57
CA ARG A 32 7.12 -34.72 -10.36
C ARG A 32 6.44 -33.39 -10.03
N LYS A 33 6.08 -32.60 -11.06
CA LYS A 33 5.31 -31.37 -10.90
C LYS A 33 3.93 -31.66 -10.27
N ALA A 34 3.20 -32.64 -10.81
CA ALA A 34 1.89 -33.04 -10.30
C ALA A 34 1.95 -33.60 -8.86
N GLU A 35 3.01 -34.37 -8.54
CA GLU A 35 3.27 -34.85 -7.18
C GLU A 35 3.50 -33.68 -6.21
N ASN A 36 4.39 -32.74 -6.55
CA ASN A 36 4.63 -31.52 -5.77
C ASN A 36 3.34 -30.73 -5.53
N HIS A 37 2.50 -30.55 -6.56
CA HIS A 37 1.21 -29.86 -6.40
C HIS A 37 0.30 -30.60 -5.41
N SER A 38 0.15 -31.91 -5.59
CA SER A 38 -0.70 -32.73 -4.73
C SER A 38 -0.24 -32.70 -3.27
N GLU A 39 1.07 -32.78 -3.03
CA GLU A 39 1.65 -32.74 -1.68
C GLU A 39 1.41 -31.40 -0.98
N VAL A 40 1.70 -30.28 -1.65
CA VAL A 40 1.49 -28.93 -1.09
C VAL A 40 0.01 -28.69 -0.81
N VAL A 41 -0.87 -29.06 -1.73
CA VAL A 41 -2.32 -28.95 -1.55
C VAL A 41 -2.78 -29.78 -0.35
N ALA A 42 -2.34 -31.03 -0.23
CA ALA A 42 -2.70 -31.89 0.90
C ALA A 42 -2.17 -31.32 2.23
N PHE A 43 -0.94 -30.81 2.26
CA PHE A 43 -0.34 -30.17 3.42
C PHE A 43 -1.15 -28.96 3.89
N PHE A 44 -1.48 -28.03 2.97
CA PHE A 44 -2.25 -26.83 3.33
C PHE A 44 -3.73 -27.10 3.59
N ARG A 45 -4.32 -28.19 3.08
CA ARG A 45 -5.66 -28.65 3.47
C ARG A 45 -5.68 -29.47 4.77
N GLY A 46 -4.52 -29.69 5.40
CA GLY A 46 -4.40 -30.47 6.63
C GLY A 46 -4.65 -31.97 6.47
N THR A 47 -4.63 -32.48 5.23
CA THR A 47 -4.81 -33.91 4.91
C THR A 47 -3.50 -34.63 4.61
N GLY A 48 -2.41 -33.88 4.43
CA GLY A 48 -1.06 -34.39 4.16
C GLY A 48 -0.02 -33.88 5.14
N THR A 49 1.24 -34.18 4.82
CA THR A 49 2.42 -33.79 5.59
C THR A 49 3.47 -33.18 4.67
N ASP A 50 4.46 -32.53 5.25
CA ASP A 50 5.71 -32.28 4.54
C ASP A 50 6.59 -33.54 4.42
N VAL A 51 7.76 -33.37 3.80
CA VAL A 51 8.75 -34.45 3.56
C VAL A 51 9.30 -35.10 4.84
N GLU A 52 9.21 -34.41 5.98
CA GLU A 52 9.62 -34.95 7.29
C GLU A 52 8.43 -35.55 8.06
N CYS A 53 7.32 -35.82 7.35
CA CYS A 53 6.09 -36.38 7.90
C CYS A 53 5.42 -35.51 8.97
N ARG A 54 5.59 -34.18 8.91
CA ARG A 54 4.96 -33.22 9.82
C ARG A 54 3.69 -32.65 9.21
N THR A 55 2.61 -32.59 9.99
CA THR A 55 1.38 -31.89 9.58
C THR A 55 1.52 -30.39 9.82
N LEU A 56 0.68 -29.60 9.14
CA LEU A 56 0.57 -28.16 9.40
C LEU A 56 0.28 -27.90 10.89
N GLU A 57 -0.69 -28.60 11.48
CA GLU A 57 -1.08 -28.45 12.89
C GLU A 57 0.09 -28.69 13.85
N GLN A 58 0.94 -29.69 13.57
CA GLN A 58 2.12 -29.95 14.37
C GLN A 58 3.10 -28.79 14.32
N ILE A 59 3.40 -28.28 13.11
CA ILE A 59 4.31 -27.13 12.91
C ILE A 59 3.76 -25.88 13.61
N LEU A 60 2.45 -25.62 13.51
CA LEU A 60 1.84 -24.45 14.13
C LEU A 60 1.85 -24.49 15.67
N LEU A 61 1.89 -25.68 16.27
CA LEU A 61 1.99 -25.88 17.72
C LEU A 61 3.44 -25.83 18.24
N TRP A 62 4.43 -25.70 17.37
CA TRP A 62 5.82 -25.66 17.79
C TRP A 62 6.11 -24.49 18.71
N GLU A 63 6.92 -24.75 19.73
CA GLU A 63 7.56 -23.70 20.49
C GLU A 63 8.59 -22.96 19.62
N ASP A 64 8.85 -21.72 19.99
CA ASP A 64 9.74 -20.84 19.25
C ASP A 64 11.17 -21.37 19.09
N VAL A 65 11.66 -22.14 20.06
CA VAL A 65 12.99 -22.78 19.98
C VAL A 65 13.04 -23.74 18.80
N LEU A 66 11.98 -24.50 18.58
CA LEU A 66 11.91 -25.46 17.48
C LEU A 66 11.81 -24.75 16.12
N MET A 67 11.07 -23.63 16.05
CA MET A 67 11.03 -22.78 14.86
C MET A 67 12.37 -22.11 14.54
N GLU A 68 13.23 -21.87 15.54
CA GLU A 68 14.58 -21.35 15.29
C GLU A 68 15.46 -22.46 14.68
N VAL A 69 15.56 -23.61 15.35
CA VAL A 69 16.54 -24.66 15.00
C VAL A 69 16.14 -25.54 13.82
N CYS A 70 14.84 -25.63 13.51
CA CYS A 70 14.34 -26.37 12.37
C CYS A 70 14.24 -25.44 11.16
N HIS A 71 14.89 -25.76 10.04
CA HIS A 71 15.12 -24.79 8.96
C HIS A 71 14.32 -25.05 7.69
N ASP A 72 13.71 -26.22 7.56
CA ASP A 72 13.03 -26.71 6.36
C ASP A 72 11.52 -26.45 6.37
N TYR A 73 10.89 -26.39 7.55
CA TYR A 73 9.46 -26.05 7.69
C TYR A 73 9.09 -24.75 6.96
N ILE A 74 10.00 -23.76 6.97
CA ILE A 74 9.77 -22.46 6.33
C ILE A 74 9.62 -22.58 4.81
N GLN A 75 10.22 -23.60 4.21
CA GLN A 75 10.14 -23.85 2.77
C GLN A 75 8.79 -24.45 2.38
N TRP A 76 8.13 -25.14 3.31
CA TRP A 76 6.78 -25.67 3.16
C TRP A 76 5.69 -24.66 3.52
N LEU A 77 5.86 -23.91 4.61
CA LEU A 77 4.93 -22.84 4.97
C LEU A 77 4.95 -21.67 3.97
N PHE A 78 6.11 -21.39 3.39
CA PHE A 78 6.30 -20.30 2.43
C PHE A 78 7.13 -20.81 1.23
N PRO A 79 6.51 -21.57 0.31
CA PRO A 79 7.21 -22.09 -0.87
C PRO A 79 7.62 -20.96 -1.82
N SER A 80 8.63 -21.23 -2.65
CA SER A 80 9.17 -20.27 -3.63
C SER A 80 8.92 -20.78 -5.04
N ASP A 81 8.83 -19.86 -5.99
CA ASP A 81 8.87 -20.09 -7.43
C ASP A 81 10.26 -20.50 -7.97
N GLU A 82 11.30 -20.47 -7.12
CA GLU A 82 12.64 -20.93 -7.45
C GLU A 82 13.02 -22.19 -6.65
N PRO A 83 13.66 -23.20 -7.29
CA PRO A 83 14.18 -24.35 -6.58
C PRO A 83 15.16 -23.95 -5.48
N SER A 84 15.04 -24.59 -4.31
CA SER A 84 15.94 -24.31 -3.19
C SER A 84 17.35 -24.85 -3.49
N ARG A 85 18.36 -23.99 -3.28
CA ARG A 85 19.78 -24.38 -3.41
C ARG A 85 20.28 -25.31 -2.31
N PHE A 86 19.50 -25.45 -1.23
CA PHE A 86 19.89 -26.19 -0.02
C PHE A 86 19.02 -27.42 0.25
N ASN A 87 17.82 -27.48 -0.33
CA ASN A 87 16.89 -28.59 -0.13
C ASN A 87 16.20 -28.92 -1.46
N SER A 88 16.57 -30.03 -2.08
CA SER A 88 15.96 -30.50 -3.33
C SER A 88 14.49 -30.91 -3.18
N ASP A 89 14.06 -31.19 -1.95
CA ASP A 89 12.70 -31.61 -1.62
C ASP A 89 11.84 -30.43 -1.14
N ALA A 90 12.35 -29.20 -1.24
CA ALA A 90 11.55 -28.02 -1.00
C ALA A 90 10.49 -27.84 -2.10
N PRO A 91 9.22 -27.58 -1.74
CA PRO A 91 8.17 -27.43 -2.73
C PRO A 91 8.36 -26.20 -3.61
N LEU A 92 7.99 -26.35 -4.88
CA LEU A 92 8.03 -25.29 -5.89
C LEU A 92 6.64 -24.68 -6.07
N LEU A 93 6.54 -23.37 -5.88
CA LEU A 93 5.33 -22.57 -6.07
C LEU A 93 5.28 -22.02 -7.50
N ASP A 94 5.05 -22.90 -8.49
CA ASP A 94 4.87 -22.48 -9.88
C ASP A 94 3.48 -21.84 -10.13
N GLU A 95 3.29 -21.28 -11.33
CA GLU A 95 2.08 -20.52 -11.70
C GLU A 95 0.77 -21.33 -11.54
N GLU A 96 0.81 -22.63 -11.80
CA GLU A 96 -0.38 -23.50 -11.69
C GLU A 96 -0.73 -23.74 -10.22
N LEU A 97 0.27 -24.01 -9.38
CA LEU A 97 0.06 -24.13 -7.94
C LEU A 97 -0.37 -22.81 -7.30
N GLN A 98 0.16 -21.67 -7.78
CA GLN A 98 -0.29 -20.34 -7.36
C GLN A 98 -1.78 -20.15 -7.65
N ALA A 99 -2.25 -20.50 -8.86
CA ALA A 99 -3.66 -20.40 -9.23
C ALA A 99 -4.54 -21.28 -8.33
N ILE A 100 -4.14 -22.54 -8.07
CA ILE A 100 -4.85 -23.45 -7.16
C ILE A 100 -4.96 -22.81 -5.75
N PHE A 101 -3.87 -22.25 -5.25
CA PHE A 101 -3.83 -21.63 -3.92
C PHE A 101 -4.75 -20.39 -3.84
N GLN A 102 -4.74 -19.56 -4.87
CA GLN A 102 -5.54 -18.33 -4.93
C GLN A 102 -7.04 -18.62 -5.07
N GLU A 103 -7.43 -19.79 -5.56
CA GLU A 103 -8.83 -20.22 -5.67
C GLU A 103 -9.33 -21.05 -4.47
N ASP A 104 -8.44 -21.46 -3.56
CA ASP A 104 -8.78 -22.32 -2.42
C ASP A 104 -8.82 -21.54 -1.07
N PRO A 105 -10.02 -21.24 -0.53
CA PRO A 105 -10.15 -20.47 0.71
C PRO A 105 -9.61 -21.20 1.96
N GLU A 106 -9.58 -22.53 1.95
CA GLU A 106 -9.06 -23.32 3.07
C GLU A 106 -7.53 -23.22 3.12
N MET A 107 -6.88 -23.37 1.96
CA MET A 107 -5.43 -23.19 1.84
C MET A 107 -5.03 -21.76 2.23
N GLN A 108 -5.74 -20.73 1.77
CA GLN A 108 -5.47 -19.35 2.17
C GLN A 108 -5.62 -19.13 3.68
N ARG A 109 -6.66 -19.69 4.31
CA ARG A 109 -6.85 -19.60 5.76
C ARG A 109 -5.70 -20.25 6.51
N ASN A 110 -5.27 -21.43 6.07
CA ASN A 110 -4.19 -22.19 6.68
C ASN A 110 -2.82 -21.55 6.46
N PHE A 111 -2.61 -20.92 5.30
CA PHE A 111 -1.47 -20.06 5.06
C PHE A 111 -1.42 -18.87 6.02
N ARG A 112 -2.55 -18.17 6.23
CA ARG A 112 -2.62 -17.07 7.20
C ARG A 112 -2.33 -17.54 8.63
N ARG A 113 -2.76 -18.75 9.03
CA ARG A 113 -2.37 -19.35 10.32
C ARG A 113 -0.84 -19.52 10.41
N GLY A 114 -0.20 -20.02 9.35
CA GLY A 114 1.25 -20.12 9.23
C GLY A 114 1.97 -18.77 9.32
N LEU A 115 1.47 -17.77 8.58
CA LEU A 115 1.96 -16.39 8.64
C LEU A 115 1.87 -15.83 10.05
N THR A 116 0.72 -15.93 10.71
CA THR A 116 0.53 -15.46 12.09
C THR A 116 1.48 -16.13 13.06
N ARG A 117 1.70 -17.45 12.95
CA ARG A 117 2.66 -18.16 13.80
C ARG A 117 4.09 -17.68 13.59
N PHE A 118 4.49 -17.45 12.34
CA PHE A 118 5.81 -16.92 11.99
C PHE A 118 6.01 -15.48 12.50
N ILE A 119 4.99 -14.61 12.36
CA ILE A 119 4.97 -13.25 12.91
C ILE A 119 5.17 -13.26 14.43
N GLN A 120 4.45 -14.13 15.14
CA GLN A 120 4.62 -14.30 16.59
C GLN A 120 6.03 -14.74 16.98
N PHE A 121 6.61 -15.66 16.21
CA PHE A 121 8.00 -16.11 16.38
C PHE A 121 8.99 -14.96 16.21
N LEU A 122 8.75 -14.02 15.30
CA LEU A 122 9.59 -12.82 15.14
C LEU A 122 9.43 -11.82 16.30
N GLY A 123 8.46 -12.00 17.20
CA GLY A 123 8.12 -11.01 18.23
C GLY A 123 7.20 -9.92 17.75
N LEU A 124 6.49 -10.16 16.66
CA LEU A 124 5.46 -9.29 16.11
C LEU A 124 4.07 -9.86 16.42
N VAL A 125 3.02 -9.08 16.18
CA VAL A 125 1.63 -9.51 16.37
C VAL A 125 0.76 -8.97 15.24
N VAL A 126 -0.20 -9.80 14.79
CA VAL A 126 -1.28 -9.35 13.91
C VAL A 126 -2.34 -8.68 14.79
N GLU A 127 -2.62 -7.41 14.54
CA GLU A 127 -3.70 -6.69 15.22
C GLU A 127 -5.03 -7.01 14.52
N GLU A 128 -6.04 -7.41 15.28
CA GLU A 128 -7.38 -7.63 14.73
C GLU A 128 -8.01 -6.27 14.36
N ALA A 129 -8.60 -6.21 13.16
CA ALA A 129 -9.31 -5.03 12.70
C ALA A 129 -10.47 -4.72 13.67
N ASN A 130 -10.53 -3.48 14.15
CA ASN A 130 -11.61 -3.04 15.01
C ASN A 130 -12.87 -2.87 14.12
N GLU A 131 -13.78 -3.85 14.14
CA GLU A 131 -15.00 -3.92 13.31
C GLU A 131 -15.85 -2.64 13.33
N ARG A 132 -15.68 -1.80 14.36
CA ARG A 132 -16.40 -0.53 14.54
C ARG A 132 -16.14 0.53 13.45
N ALA A 133 -15.06 0.40 12.67
CA ALA A 133 -14.70 1.37 11.63
C ALA A 133 -15.07 0.93 10.21
N GLY A 134 -15.65 -0.27 10.01
CA GLY A 134 -16.06 -0.76 8.68
C GLY A 134 -14.91 -0.97 7.68
N ILE A 135 -13.65 -0.89 8.11
CA ILE A 135 -12.46 -1.15 7.30
C ILE A 135 -11.73 -2.33 7.95
N GLU A 136 -11.87 -3.51 7.36
CA GLU A 136 -11.00 -4.65 7.65
C GLU A 136 -9.59 -4.26 7.20
N SER A 137 -8.73 -3.90 8.14
CA SER A 137 -7.33 -3.61 7.85
C SER A 137 -6.46 -4.63 8.56
N PHE A 138 -5.77 -5.47 7.79
CA PHE A 138 -4.75 -6.35 8.31
C PHE A 138 -3.53 -5.51 8.71
N ARG A 139 -3.24 -5.44 10.02
CA ARG A 139 -2.11 -4.67 10.54
C ARG A 139 -1.18 -5.58 11.35
N ILE A 140 0.12 -5.33 11.25
CA ILE A 140 1.13 -5.99 12.07
C ILE A 140 1.86 -4.92 12.90
N ALA A 141 2.10 -5.22 14.17
CA ALA A 141 2.82 -4.36 15.09
C ALA A 141 3.86 -5.16 15.90
N LYS A 142 4.74 -4.46 16.62
CA LYS A 142 5.63 -5.10 17.59
C LYS A 142 4.80 -5.69 18.74
N ALA A 143 5.06 -6.94 19.09
CA ALA A 143 4.43 -7.56 20.25
C ALA A 143 5.12 -7.13 21.56
N ALA A 144 4.42 -7.28 22.68
CA ALA A 144 4.97 -6.97 24.01
C ALA A 144 6.21 -7.82 24.39
N HIS A 145 6.44 -8.94 23.69
CA HIS A 145 7.61 -9.80 23.87
C HIS A 145 8.71 -9.59 22.82
N PHE A 146 8.63 -8.56 21.97
CA PHE A 146 9.59 -8.29 20.90
C PHE A 146 11.05 -8.31 21.39
N GLU A 147 11.34 -7.65 22.51
CA GLU A 147 12.69 -7.53 23.06
C GLU A 147 13.29 -8.89 23.43
N LYS A 148 12.45 -9.86 23.85
CA LYS A 148 12.89 -11.24 24.13
C LYS A 148 13.29 -11.99 22.87
N ARG A 149 12.85 -11.54 21.69
CA ARG A 149 13.11 -12.16 20.39
C ARG A 149 14.31 -11.56 19.68
N VAL A 150 14.75 -10.35 20.05
CA VAL A 150 15.84 -9.63 19.37
C VAL A 150 17.10 -10.49 19.22
N LEU A 151 17.55 -11.13 20.30
CA LEU A 151 18.80 -11.90 20.27
C LEU A 151 18.73 -13.08 19.30
N MET A 152 17.58 -13.75 19.22
CA MET A 152 17.42 -14.96 18.42
C MET A 152 17.02 -14.66 16.98
N CYS A 153 16.04 -13.78 16.78
CA CYS A 153 15.43 -13.57 15.46
C CYS A 153 16.07 -12.42 14.67
N TRP A 154 16.74 -11.47 15.33
CA TRP A 154 17.10 -10.20 14.69
C TRP A 154 18.59 -9.87 14.73
N ARG A 155 19.34 -10.36 15.72
CA ARG A 155 20.75 -10.01 15.90
C ARG A 155 21.68 -10.97 15.17
N GLY A 156 22.83 -10.46 14.74
CA GLY A 156 23.96 -11.25 14.24
C GLY A 156 24.13 -11.16 12.72
N PRO A 157 25.37 -11.25 12.21
CA PRO A 157 25.63 -11.13 10.79
C PRO A 157 25.05 -12.32 10.01
N SER A 158 24.66 -12.09 8.76
CA SER A 158 24.12 -13.14 7.87
C SER A 158 22.96 -13.94 8.47
N ASN A 159 22.14 -13.29 9.31
CA ASN A 159 21.06 -13.92 10.04
C ASN A 159 20.10 -14.64 9.07
N HIS A 160 19.84 -15.92 9.33
CA HIS A 160 19.04 -16.76 8.45
C HIS A 160 17.55 -16.40 8.55
N ASN A 161 17.07 -15.85 9.66
CA ASN A 161 15.70 -15.36 9.80
C ASN A 161 15.41 -14.19 8.84
N TRP A 162 16.40 -13.39 8.47
CA TRP A 162 16.23 -12.38 7.43
C TRP A 162 15.96 -12.97 6.06
N ARG A 163 16.63 -14.10 5.74
CA ARG A 163 16.37 -14.86 4.50
C ARG A 163 15.01 -15.53 4.53
N ARG A 164 14.58 -16.04 5.69
CA ARG A 164 13.21 -16.55 5.90
C ARG A 164 12.17 -15.45 5.65
N MET A 165 12.44 -14.24 6.10
CA MET A 165 11.54 -13.09 5.90
C MET A 165 11.46 -12.65 4.43
N THR A 166 12.58 -12.66 3.69
CA THR A 166 12.55 -12.46 2.22
C THR A 166 11.63 -13.50 1.56
N ARG A 167 11.77 -14.78 1.95
CA ARG A 167 10.95 -15.87 1.42
C ARG A 167 9.46 -15.64 1.68
N VAL A 168 9.11 -15.22 2.89
CA VAL A 168 7.73 -14.93 3.29
C VAL A 168 7.17 -13.77 2.46
N LEU A 169 7.91 -12.65 2.34
CA LEU A 169 7.49 -11.51 1.53
C LEU A 169 7.29 -11.88 0.06
N ARG A 170 8.19 -12.67 -0.52
CA ARG A 170 8.07 -13.17 -1.90
C ARG A 170 6.83 -14.03 -2.07
N CYS A 171 6.65 -15.02 -1.19
CA CYS A 171 5.53 -15.95 -1.23
C CYS A 171 4.17 -15.22 -1.11
N LEU A 172 4.08 -14.22 -0.23
CA LEU A 172 2.90 -13.35 -0.13
C LEU A 172 2.57 -12.63 -1.45
N GLY A 173 3.59 -12.13 -2.15
CA GLY A 173 3.44 -11.52 -3.47
C GLY A 173 2.95 -12.51 -4.53
N LEU A 174 3.56 -13.70 -4.60
CA LEU A 174 3.18 -14.77 -5.53
C LEU A 174 1.74 -15.28 -5.31
N LEU A 175 1.27 -15.27 -4.06
CA LEU A 175 -0.09 -15.68 -3.70
C LEU A 175 -1.11 -14.52 -3.77
N ASN A 176 -0.72 -13.36 -4.26
CA ASN A 176 -1.54 -12.15 -4.33
C ASN A 176 -2.12 -11.69 -2.97
N MET A 177 -1.44 -12.01 -1.88
CA MET A 177 -1.77 -11.58 -0.51
C MET A 177 -1.16 -10.21 -0.21
N ARG A 178 -1.55 -9.21 -1.01
CA ARG A 178 -0.92 -7.89 -1.05
C ARG A 178 -1.16 -7.06 0.21
N GLU A 179 -2.24 -7.31 0.94
CA GLU A 179 -2.51 -6.62 2.19
C GLU A 179 -1.57 -7.10 3.29
N GLU A 180 -1.45 -8.43 3.44
CA GLU A 180 -0.55 -9.08 4.37
C GLU A 180 0.92 -8.76 4.05
N GLN A 181 1.29 -8.75 2.76
CA GLN A 181 2.63 -8.37 2.31
C GLN A 181 3.00 -6.94 2.74
N ARG A 182 2.10 -5.97 2.47
CA ARG A 182 2.30 -4.56 2.84
C ARG A 182 2.33 -4.37 4.34
N ALA A 183 1.43 -5.02 5.07
CA ALA A 183 1.37 -4.92 6.53
C ALA A 183 2.64 -5.47 7.19
N LEU A 184 3.15 -6.60 6.70
CA LEU A 184 4.39 -7.18 7.22
C LEU A 184 5.55 -6.21 6.97
N PHE A 185 5.69 -5.73 5.74
CA PHE A 185 6.77 -4.82 5.40
C PHE A 185 6.70 -3.50 6.19
N ALA A 186 5.51 -2.91 6.37
CA ALA A 186 5.32 -1.73 7.21
C ALA A 186 5.78 -1.97 8.66
N ALA A 187 5.51 -3.14 9.24
CA ALA A 187 6.02 -3.49 10.57
C ALA A 187 7.55 -3.60 10.59
N LEU A 188 8.17 -4.10 9.52
CA LEU A 188 9.63 -4.14 9.39
C LEU A 188 10.22 -2.74 9.29
N GLU A 189 9.58 -1.83 8.57
CA GLU A 189 10.00 -0.42 8.48
C GLU A 189 10.03 0.24 9.86
N VAL A 190 9.05 -0.05 10.72
CA VAL A 190 9.04 0.40 12.12
C VAL A 190 10.23 -0.18 12.90
N VAL A 191 10.51 -1.48 12.77
CA VAL A 191 11.67 -2.11 13.44
C VAL A 191 12.99 -1.50 12.96
N ILE A 192 13.13 -1.22 11.67
CA ILE A 192 14.32 -0.60 11.09
C ILE A 192 14.51 0.82 11.66
N ALA A 193 13.43 1.61 11.70
CA ALA A 193 13.47 2.99 12.22
C ALA A 193 13.78 3.04 13.72
N GLU A 194 13.18 2.16 14.53
CA GLU A 194 13.40 2.13 15.99
C GLU A 194 14.73 1.50 16.40
N SER A 195 15.36 0.70 15.53
CA SER A 195 16.61 0.00 15.83
C SER A 195 17.65 0.12 14.71
N PRO A 196 18.19 1.33 14.47
CA PRO A 196 19.21 1.54 13.44
C PRO A 196 20.41 0.62 13.62
N GLY A 197 20.82 -0.05 12.55
CA GLY A 197 21.96 -0.98 12.54
C GLY A 197 21.69 -2.37 13.14
N LEU A 198 20.46 -2.67 13.56
CA LEU A 198 20.09 -4.02 13.99
C LEU A 198 20.10 -5.02 12.82
N ILE A 199 19.71 -4.55 11.64
CA ILE A 199 19.54 -5.34 10.41
C ILE A 199 20.51 -4.81 9.36
N GLU A 200 21.15 -5.71 8.62
CA GLU A 200 22.04 -5.34 7.52
C GLU A 200 21.27 -4.68 6.36
N ASP A 201 21.82 -3.62 5.78
CA ASP A 201 21.18 -2.85 4.72
C ASP A 201 20.82 -3.70 3.48
N GLU A 202 21.65 -4.69 3.15
CA GLU A 202 21.41 -5.63 2.04
C GLU A 202 20.16 -6.50 2.26
N ALA A 203 19.87 -6.86 3.52
CA ALA A 203 18.65 -7.59 3.85
C ALA A 203 17.41 -6.68 3.70
N ILE A 204 17.51 -5.44 4.17
CA ILE A 204 16.46 -4.43 4.07
C ILE A 204 16.11 -4.16 2.59
N LEU A 205 17.11 -3.94 1.74
CA LEU A 205 16.91 -3.72 0.31
C LEU A 205 16.29 -4.92 -0.39
N ARG A 206 16.69 -6.13 -0.02
CA ARG A 206 16.09 -7.35 -0.56
C ARG A 206 14.62 -7.48 -0.17
N TRP A 207 14.26 -7.20 1.09
CA TRP A 207 12.85 -7.20 1.49
C TRP A 207 12.05 -6.16 0.71
N ARG A 208 12.62 -4.96 0.53
CA ARG A 208 12.00 -3.90 -0.26
C ARG A 208 11.77 -4.33 -1.71
N SER A 209 12.69 -5.07 -2.33
CA SER A 209 12.50 -5.53 -3.71
C SER A 209 11.40 -6.58 -3.88
N GLU A 210 11.08 -7.34 -2.81
CA GLU A 210 9.97 -8.32 -2.86
C GLU A 210 8.59 -7.65 -2.77
N VAL A 211 8.53 -6.45 -2.20
CA VAL A 211 7.28 -5.70 -2.06
C VAL A 211 7.24 -4.68 -3.18
N GLU A 212 6.24 -4.75 -4.05
CA GLU A 212 5.94 -3.69 -5.03
C GLU A 212 5.39 -2.45 -4.31
N SER A 213 6.13 -1.94 -3.32
CA SER A 213 5.79 -0.79 -2.50
C SER A 213 6.78 0.34 -2.75
N HIS A 214 6.20 1.43 -3.25
CA HIS A 214 6.44 2.81 -2.86
C HIS A 214 7.19 3.05 -1.52
N ILE A 215 8.04 4.08 -1.43
CA ILE A 215 8.70 4.50 -0.16
C ILE A 215 7.64 4.99 0.84
N SER A 216 7.46 4.28 1.96
CA SER A 216 6.66 4.79 3.07
C SER A 216 7.39 5.91 3.81
N ALA A 217 6.64 6.75 4.54
CA ALA A 217 7.23 7.80 5.38
C ALA A 217 8.15 7.22 6.48
N GLY A 218 7.79 6.08 7.07
CA GLY A 218 8.60 5.42 8.09
C GLY A 218 9.94 4.92 7.53
N PHE A 219 9.94 4.34 6.33
CA PHE A 219 11.17 3.93 5.67
C PHE A 219 12.02 5.10 5.20
N ALA A 220 11.40 6.17 4.71
CA ALA A 220 12.12 7.38 4.35
C ALA A 220 12.92 7.93 5.54
N ALA A 221 12.32 7.96 6.73
CA ALA A 221 13.00 8.35 7.97
C ALA A 221 14.21 7.44 8.26
N ALA A 222 14.01 6.12 8.24
CA ALA A 222 15.09 5.15 8.46
C ALA A 222 16.25 5.28 7.46
N VAL A 223 15.96 5.53 6.18
CA VAL A 223 16.95 5.76 5.13
C VAL A 223 17.76 7.03 5.42
N LEU A 224 17.10 8.12 5.82
CA LEU A 224 17.76 9.39 6.11
C LEU A 224 18.66 9.33 7.36
N GLU A 225 18.38 8.41 8.29
CA GLU A 225 19.17 8.21 9.51
C GLU A 225 20.35 7.25 9.34
N SER A 226 20.35 6.38 8.30
CA SER A 226 21.43 5.43 8.04
C SER A 226 22.19 5.78 6.75
N PRO A 227 23.43 6.32 6.84
CA PRO A 227 24.24 6.65 5.65
C PRO A 227 24.53 5.45 4.75
N ASN A 228 24.66 4.26 5.32
CA ASN A 228 24.91 3.03 4.57
C ASN A 228 23.66 2.55 3.84
N LEU A 229 22.49 2.58 4.51
CA LEU A 229 21.21 2.25 3.90
C LEU A 229 20.87 3.23 2.77
N LEU A 230 21.08 4.53 3.00
CA LEU A 230 20.98 5.57 1.97
C LEU A 230 21.91 5.27 0.80
N SER A 231 23.19 4.99 1.06
CA SER A 231 24.17 4.72 -0.01
C SER A 231 23.79 3.49 -0.83
N SER A 232 23.31 2.43 -0.19
CA SER A 232 22.92 1.20 -0.87
C SER A 232 21.58 1.36 -1.61
N LEU A 233 20.60 2.08 -1.05
CA LEU A 233 19.35 2.42 -1.74
C LEU A 233 19.61 3.33 -2.95
N CYS A 234 20.46 4.35 -2.79
CA CYS A 234 20.87 5.21 -3.89
C CYS A 234 21.52 4.40 -5.00
N ARG A 235 22.44 3.47 -4.67
CA ARG A 235 23.05 2.57 -5.67
C ARG A 235 21.99 1.76 -6.41
N HIS A 236 21.02 1.20 -5.69
CA HIS A 236 19.95 0.40 -6.28
C HIS A 236 19.05 1.22 -7.20
N TYR A 237 18.61 2.41 -6.78
CA TYR A 237 17.80 3.30 -7.61
C TYR A 237 18.58 3.85 -8.80
N PHE A 238 19.84 4.21 -8.60
CA PHE A 238 20.69 4.63 -9.71
C PHE A 238 20.74 3.55 -10.79
N GLN A 239 20.99 2.28 -10.42
CA GLN A 239 20.97 1.16 -11.36
C GLN A 239 19.60 0.89 -11.99
N LYS A 240 18.50 1.12 -11.26
CA LYS A 240 17.14 0.91 -11.77
C LYS A 240 16.74 1.97 -12.80
N TYR A 241 17.14 3.22 -12.58
CA TYR A 241 16.67 4.36 -13.38
C TYR A 241 17.68 4.87 -14.42
N ASP A 242 18.98 4.57 -14.28
CA ASP A 242 19.99 4.76 -15.35
C ASP A 242 19.73 3.73 -16.46
N LYS A 243 18.76 4.02 -17.33
CA LYS A 243 18.27 3.08 -18.36
C LYS A 243 19.28 2.92 -19.49
N ASN A 244 20.07 3.95 -19.74
CA ASN A 244 21.05 3.97 -20.81
C ASN A 244 22.43 3.44 -20.36
N GLY A 245 22.65 3.28 -19.05
CA GLY A 245 23.83 2.69 -18.43
C GLY A 245 25.08 3.55 -18.58
N ASN A 246 24.92 4.86 -18.79
CA ASN A 246 26.03 5.78 -19.04
C ASN A 246 26.70 6.26 -17.74
N GLY A 247 26.15 5.88 -16.57
CA GLY A 247 26.70 6.24 -15.26
C GLY A 247 26.31 7.64 -14.78
N VAL A 248 25.36 8.29 -15.44
CA VAL A 248 24.70 9.54 -15.00
C VAL A 248 23.18 9.38 -15.06
N LEU A 249 22.47 10.03 -14.14
CA LEU A 249 21.02 10.05 -14.13
C LEU A 249 20.53 11.34 -14.79
N GLU A 250 19.79 11.23 -15.90
CA GLU A 250 19.22 12.39 -16.58
C GLU A 250 17.89 12.85 -15.96
N ILE A 251 17.46 14.08 -16.29
CA ILE A 251 16.20 14.65 -15.80
C ILE A 251 15.00 13.75 -16.14
N SER A 252 14.95 13.21 -17.36
CA SER A 252 13.86 12.33 -17.82
C SER A 252 13.76 11.03 -17.01
N GLU A 253 14.91 10.46 -16.63
CA GLU A 253 15.00 9.27 -15.78
C GLU A 253 14.60 9.60 -14.34
N ALA A 254 15.09 10.73 -13.84
CA ALA A 254 14.83 11.22 -12.50
C ALA A 254 13.38 11.67 -12.27
N LEU A 255 12.66 12.13 -13.31
CA LEU A 255 11.23 12.42 -13.25
C LEU A 255 10.42 11.18 -12.88
N THR A 256 10.80 10.02 -13.42
CA THR A 256 10.13 8.75 -13.11
C THR A 256 10.32 8.40 -11.63
N LEU A 257 11.56 8.52 -11.14
CA LEU A 257 11.88 8.31 -9.73
C LEU A 257 11.14 9.31 -8.82
N ALA A 258 11.16 10.60 -9.15
CA ALA A 258 10.50 11.65 -8.36
C ALA A 258 8.97 11.46 -8.33
N GLY A 259 8.36 11.06 -9.45
CA GLY A 259 6.95 10.74 -9.52
C GLY A 259 6.57 9.57 -8.64
N GLU A 260 7.35 8.48 -8.71
CA GLU A 260 7.20 7.33 -7.81
C GLU A 260 7.35 7.74 -6.34
N LEU A 261 8.33 8.57 -5.99
CA LEU A 261 8.55 9.06 -4.61
C LEU A 261 7.37 9.91 -4.11
N ASN A 262 6.86 10.82 -4.92
CA ASN A 262 5.71 11.66 -4.55
C ASN A 262 4.47 10.79 -4.32
N LEU A 263 4.12 9.93 -5.27
CA LEU A 263 3.00 8.98 -5.14
C LEU A 263 3.16 8.12 -3.90
N SER A 264 4.39 7.69 -3.61
CA SER A 264 4.68 6.86 -2.46
C SER A 264 4.38 7.51 -1.12
N LEU A 265 4.62 8.81 -1.02
CA LEU A 265 4.46 9.59 0.20
C LEU A 265 3.12 10.34 0.24
N GLY A 266 2.17 9.95 -0.62
CA GLY A 266 0.82 10.53 -0.66
C GLY A 266 0.77 11.94 -1.26
N LEU A 267 1.77 12.32 -2.04
CA LEU A 267 1.83 13.60 -2.73
C LEU A 267 1.34 13.47 -4.18
N PRO A 268 0.69 14.50 -4.74
CA PRO A 268 0.23 14.48 -6.12
C PRO A 268 1.41 14.38 -7.11
N SER A 269 1.31 13.50 -8.11
CA SER A 269 2.35 13.31 -9.14
C SER A 269 2.49 14.50 -10.10
N ASP A 270 1.49 15.37 -10.17
CA ASP A 270 1.38 16.56 -11.03
C ASP A 270 2.13 17.79 -10.47
N VAL A 271 2.77 17.66 -9.30
CA VAL A 271 3.61 18.71 -8.69
C VAL A 271 5.01 18.79 -9.31
N LEU A 272 5.39 17.84 -10.18
CA LEU A 272 6.74 17.76 -10.73
C LEU A 272 6.83 18.47 -12.07
N ASP A 273 7.33 19.71 -12.03
CA ASP A 273 7.74 20.47 -13.19
C ASP A 273 9.19 20.09 -13.56
N GLU A 274 9.45 19.75 -14.82
CA GLU A 274 10.80 19.42 -15.31
C GLU A 274 11.79 20.56 -15.01
N GLU A 275 11.32 21.81 -15.07
CA GLU A 275 12.14 22.99 -14.75
C GLU A 275 12.56 23.03 -13.28
N GLN A 276 11.67 22.64 -12.36
CA GLN A 276 11.99 22.58 -10.93
C GLN A 276 12.96 21.45 -10.61
N LEU A 277 12.79 20.30 -11.28
CA LEU A 277 13.71 19.17 -11.12
C LEU A 277 15.10 19.54 -11.68
N ALA A 278 15.16 20.16 -12.86
CA ALA A 278 16.40 20.67 -13.46
C ALA A 278 17.09 21.69 -12.55
N ALA A 279 16.33 22.62 -11.95
CA ALA A 279 16.85 23.59 -10.99
C ALA A 279 17.41 22.92 -9.73
N SER A 280 16.76 21.86 -9.24
CA SER A 280 17.28 21.07 -8.12
C SER A 280 18.57 20.33 -8.49
N PHE A 281 18.69 19.80 -9.71
CA PHE A 281 19.88 19.12 -10.19
C PHE A 281 21.06 20.08 -10.32
N LEU A 282 20.85 21.33 -10.74
CA LEU A 282 21.91 22.33 -10.85
C LEU A 282 22.64 22.62 -9.53
N GLN A 283 22.00 22.36 -8.39
CA GLN A 283 22.63 22.52 -7.07
C GLN A 283 23.64 21.41 -6.74
N PHE A 284 23.56 20.25 -7.41
CA PHE A 284 24.32 19.05 -7.08
C PHE A 284 25.08 18.43 -8.27
N GLY A 285 24.63 18.67 -9.50
CA GLY A 285 25.14 18.09 -10.74
C GLY A 285 26.33 18.85 -11.32
N SER A 286 27.00 18.24 -12.30
CA SER A 286 28.15 18.88 -12.95
C SER A 286 27.67 19.91 -13.98
N ALA A 287 28.17 21.14 -13.90
CA ALA A 287 27.88 22.21 -14.87
C ALA A 287 28.65 22.05 -16.21
N GLN A 288 29.30 20.90 -16.44
CA GLN A 288 30.30 20.72 -17.50
C GLN A 288 29.79 20.01 -18.76
N ALA A 289 28.55 19.51 -18.77
CA ALA A 289 27.91 18.95 -19.96
C ALA A 289 26.73 19.82 -20.40
N GLU A 290 26.46 19.88 -21.70
CA GLU A 290 25.31 20.58 -22.30
C GLU A 290 23.94 20.10 -21.77
N GLN A 291 23.93 19.06 -20.93
CA GLN A 291 22.75 18.49 -20.28
C GLN A 291 22.98 18.37 -18.76
N VAL A 292 21.99 18.80 -17.98
CA VAL A 292 21.98 18.73 -16.51
C VAL A 292 21.72 17.27 -16.09
N ALA A 293 22.71 16.62 -15.47
CA ALA A 293 22.64 15.23 -15.03
C ALA A 293 23.40 15.00 -13.71
N LEU A 294 23.05 13.93 -12.99
CA LEU A 294 23.68 13.56 -11.71
C LEU A 294 24.55 12.31 -11.85
N CYS A 295 25.83 12.41 -11.53
CA CYS A 295 26.65 11.21 -11.30
C CYS A 295 26.25 10.51 -10.00
N SER A 296 26.67 9.27 -9.79
CA SER A 296 26.33 8.46 -8.62
C SER A 296 26.56 9.17 -7.26
N ASP A 297 27.66 9.92 -7.11
CA ASP A 297 27.94 10.66 -5.87
C ASP A 297 27.06 11.90 -5.69
N ALA A 298 26.80 12.64 -6.76
CA ALA A 298 25.89 13.79 -6.75
C ALA A 298 24.44 13.36 -6.51
N PHE A 299 24.04 12.21 -7.07
CA PHE A 299 22.73 11.62 -6.90
C PHE A 299 22.43 11.31 -5.44
N ARG A 300 23.39 10.76 -4.68
CA ARG A 300 23.19 10.47 -3.26
C ARG A 300 22.83 11.73 -2.47
N SER A 301 23.58 12.81 -2.66
CA SER A 301 23.35 14.08 -1.98
C SER A 301 21.99 14.67 -2.37
N TRP A 302 21.72 14.74 -3.68
CA TRP A 302 20.44 15.21 -4.19
C TRP A 302 19.26 14.38 -3.67
N PHE A 303 19.34 13.05 -3.74
CA PHE A 303 18.28 12.13 -3.33
C PHE A 303 17.97 12.27 -1.84
N SER A 304 18.99 12.45 -0.99
CA SER A 304 18.78 12.67 0.45
C SER A 304 18.00 13.96 0.74
N GLU A 305 18.33 15.04 0.03
CA GLU A 305 17.65 16.33 0.19
C GLU A 305 16.23 16.28 -0.39
N ALA A 306 16.07 15.68 -1.56
CA ALA A 306 14.77 15.45 -2.19
C ALA A 306 13.87 14.59 -1.31
N LEU A 307 14.38 13.50 -0.75
CA LEU A 307 13.62 12.63 0.15
C LEU A 307 13.20 13.38 1.42
N ARG A 308 14.11 14.14 2.06
CA ARG A 308 13.80 14.95 3.24
C ARG A 308 12.73 16.00 2.94
N ALA A 309 12.89 16.77 1.87
CA ALA A 309 11.91 17.78 1.45
C ALA A 309 10.55 17.17 1.11
N THR A 310 10.53 15.93 0.61
CA THR A 310 9.28 15.23 0.24
C THR A 310 8.56 14.70 1.48
N VAL A 311 9.29 14.17 2.45
CA VAL A 311 8.74 13.79 3.77
C VAL A 311 8.21 15.02 4.52
N GLU A 312 8.95 16.14 4.54
CA GLU A 312 8.46 17.38 5.17
C GLU A 312 7.17 17.88 4.50
N ARG A 313 7.09 17.83 3.17
CA ARG A 313 5.89 18.20 2.41
C ARG A 313 4.72 17.27 2.67
N SER A 314 4.94 15.96 2.84
CA SER A 314 3.85 15.02 3.16
C SER A 314 3.25 15.26 4.55
N HIS A 315 3.98 15.92 5.45
CA HIS A 315 3.50 16.33 6.77
C HIS A 315 2.83 17.72 6.81
N LEU A 316 2.95 18.54 5.76
CA LEU A 316 2.35 19.88 5.69
C LEU A 316 0.91 19.84 5.12
N PRO A 317 -0.02 20.70 5.59
CA PRO A 317 -1.33 20.85 4.99
C PRO A 317 -1.17 21.30 3.53
N GLN A 318 -1.56 20.46 2.59
CA GLN A 318 -1.42 20.77 1.17
C GLN A 318 -2.38 21.93 0.79
N PRO A 319 -1.91 22.94 0.03
CA PRO A 319 -2.77 24.01 -0.44
C PRO A 319 -3.85 23.43 -1.37
N VAL A 320 -5.12 23.67 -1.04
CA VAL A 320 -6.27 23.30 -1.87
C VAL A 320 -6.19 24.06 -3.19
N ARG A 321 -5.60 23.44 -4.22
CA ARG A 321 -5.54 23.97 -5.58
C ARG A 321 -6.58 23.26 -6.45
N GLY A 322 -7.62 24.01 -6.78
CA GLY A 322 -8.55 23.86 -7.91
C GLY A 322 -8.70 22.48 -8.56
N LYS A 323 -9.76 21.76 -8.15
CA LYS A 323 -10.64 20.89 -8.94
C LYS A 323 -10.03 20.21 -10.19
N LYS A 324 -9.82 18.90 -10.08
CA LYS A 324 -10.56 17.93 -10.91
C LYS A 324 -11.12 16.82 -10.02
N ARG A 325 -12.45 16.83 -9.93
CA ARG A 325 -13.31 15.92 -9.17
C ARG A 325 -12.95 14.45 -9.43
N THR A 326 -12.85 13.66 -8.36
CA THR A 326 -13.73 12.51 -8.08
C THR A 326 -13.35 11.91 -6.74
N GLU A 327 -13.81 12.53 -5.66
CA GLU A 327 -14.10 11.81 -4.43
C GLU A 327 -15.52 12.21 -4.03
N SER A 328 -16.28 11.20 -3.61
CA SER A 328 -17.64 11.30 -3.12
C SER A 328 -17.69 12.23 -1.91
N GLU A 329 -17.88 13.52 -2.14
CA GLU A 329 -18.31 14.46 -1.11
C GLU A 329 -19.64 13.96 -0.55
N GLU A 330 -19.66 13.67 0.75
CA GLU A 330 -20.86 13.35 1.53
C GLU A 330 -21.83 14.54 1.47
N PHE A 331 -22.58 14.65 0.38
CA PHE A 331 -23.67 15.61 0.28
C PHE A 331 -24.72 15.29 1.35
N ILE A 332 -25.19 16.31 2.07
CA ILE A 332 -26.30 16.17 3.00
C ILE A 332 -27.55 15.79 2.18
N ASN A 333 -27.87 14.50 2.19
CA ASN A 333 -29.10 14.01 1.59
C ASN A 333 -30.28 14.14 2.58
N PRO A 334 -31.54 14.05 2.12
CA PRO A 334 -32.71 14.26 2.98
C PRO A 334 -32.79 13.35 4.21
N SER A 335 -32.33 12.09 4.13
CA SER A 335 -32.33 11.16 5.27
C SER A 335 -31.25 11.50 6.29
N PHE A 336 -30.07 11.94 5.83
CA PHE A 336 -29.00 12.42 6.69
C PHE A 336 -29.36 13.75 7.36
N ALA A 337 -29.99 14.69 6.64
CA ALA A 337 -30.50 15.93 7.21
C ALA A 337 -31.53 15.68 8.32
N THR A 338 -32.45 14.74 8.10
CA THR A 338 -33.41 14.31 9.12
C THR A 338 -32.70 13.71 10.34
N ALA A 339 -31.63 12.93 10.14
CA ALA A 339 -30.84 12.39 11.25
C ALA A 339 -30.07 13.48 12.02
N LEU A 340 -29.57 14.52 11.34
CA LEU A 340 -28.92 15.67 11.96
C LEU A 340 -29.88 16.48 12.83
N LEU A 341 -31.08 16.77 12.34
CA LEU A 341 -32.10 17.52 13.11
C LEU A 341 -32.57 16.75 14.36
N ASN A 342 -32.55 15.43 14.33
CA ASN A 342 -32.92 14.58 15.48
C ASN A 342 -31.77 14.37 16.50
N SER A 343 -30.56 14.88 16.23
CA SER A 343 -29.39 14.67 17.09
C SER A 343 -28.61 15.99 17.31
N PRO A 344 -28.83 16.67 18.45
CA PRO A 344 -28.18 17.95 18.75
C PRO A 344 -26.64 17.90 18.71
N ASN A 345 -26.04 16.77 19.11
CA ASN A 345 -24.59 16.58 19.11
C ASN A 345 -24.02 16.43 17.69
N MET A 346 -24.74 15.71 16.82
CA MET A 346 -24.33 15.56 15.43
C MET A 346 -24.52 16.87 14.67
N LEU A 347 -25.61 17.59 14.93
CA LEU A 347 -25.87 18.92 14.39
C LEU A 347 -24.76 19.89 14.78
N ALA A 348 -24.38 19.96 16.06
CA ALA A 348 -23.31 20.85 16.53
C ALA A 348 -21.95 20.54 15.87
N GLY A 349 -21.63 19.25 15.71
CA GLY A 349 -20.42 18.80 15.02
C GLY A 349 -20.40 19.19 13.54
N GLN A 350 -21.53 19.05 12.84
CA GLN A 350 -21.65 19.46 11.45
C GLN A 350 -21.67 20.98 11.30
N CYS A 351 -22.39 21.70 12.15
CA CYS A 351 -22.40 23.17 12.14
C CYS A 351 -21.00 23.74 12.29
N SER A 352 -20.15 23.15 13.15
CA SER A 352 -18.76 23.58 13.31
C SER A 352 -17.91 23.38 12.06
N ARG A 353 -18.18 22.32 11.28
CA ARG A 353 -17.48 22.03 10.01
C ARG A 353 -17.97 22.95 8.89
N TYR A 354 -19.27 23.13 8.78
CA TYR A 354 -19.88 24.01 7.78
C TYR A 354 -19.52 25.48 8.04
N PHE A 355 -19.61 25.96 9.29
CA PHE A 355 -19.23 27.33 9.62
C PHE A 355 -17.79 27.65 9.19
N LYS A 356 -16.83 26.77 9.53
CA LYS A 356 -15.42 26.91 9.10
C LYS A 356 -15.21 26.79 7.59
N LYS A 357 -16.09 26.05 6.89
CA LYS A 357 -16.00 25.85 5.44
C LYS A 357 -16.44 27.10 4.67
N TYR A 358 -17.45 27.82 5.16
CA TYR A 358 -18.04 28.95 4.42
C TYR A 358 -17.66 30.33 4.97
N ASP A 359 -17.18 30.46 6.20
CA ASP A 359 -16.50 31.66 6.72
C ASP A 359 -15.14 31.82 6.00
N THR A 360 -15.19 32.33 4.78
CA THR A 360 -14.09 32.31 3.81
C THR A 360 -13.04 33.36 4.16
N ASN A 361 -13.48 34.47 4.75
CA ASN A 361 -12.60 35.53 5.23
C ASN A 361 -12.11 35.33 6.68
N GLN A 362 -12.56 34.26 7.34
CA GLN A 362 -12.20 33.86 8.71
C GLN A 362 -12.45 34.96 9.74
N ASN A 363 -13.45 35.81 9.50
CA ASN A 363 -13.79 36.91 10.39
C ASN A 363 -14.66 36.45 11.57
N GLY A 364 -15.03 35.16 11.63
CA GLY A 364 -15.83 34.56 12.68
C GLY A 364 -17.33 34.82 12.54
N ARG A 365 -17.77 35.32 11.37
CA ARG A 365 -19.17 35.59 11.03
C ARG A 365 -19.45 35.11 9.61
N LEU A 366 -20.55 34.38 9.43
CA LEU A 366 -21.02 33.99 8.12
C LEU A 366 -21.84 35.14 7.51
N GLU A 367 -21.25 35.82 6.53
CA GLU A 367 -21.89 36.93 5.83
C GLU A 367 -22.96 36.45 4.84
N LEU A 368 -23.85 37.35 4.39
CA LEU A 368 -24.96 37.00 3.50
C LEU A 368 -24.47 36.30 2.21
N ALA A 369 -23.35 36.76 1.63
CA ALA A 369 -22.79 36.16 0.43
C ALA A 369 -22.34 34.70 0.65
N GLU A 370 -21.78 34.40 1.82
CA GLU A 370 -21.31 33.07 2.20
C GLU A 370 -22.48 32.15 2.56
N ALA A 371 -23.48 32.69 3.28
CA ALA A 371 -24.72 31.99 3.58
C ALA A 371 -25.51 31.62 2.32
N ILE A 372 -25.49 32.46 1.27
CA ILE A 372 -26.09 32.15 -0.03
C ILE A 372 -25.38 30.99 -0.73
N VAL A 373 -24.04 30.93 -0.68
CA VAL A 373 -23.26 29.83 -1.27
C VAL A 373 -23.59 28.52 -0.57
N LEU A 374 -23.65 28.54 0.77
CA LEU A 374 -24.08 27.39 1.57
C LEU A 374 -25.51 26.95 1.23
N ALA A 375 -26.46 27.89 1.16
CA ALA A 375 -27.85 27.57 0.86
C ALA A 375 -28.02 26.98 -0.55
N ARG A 376 -27.25 27.45 -1.54
CA ARG A 376 -27.21 26.88 -2.90
C ARG A 376 -26.70 25.45 -2.89
N GLU A 377 -25.62 25.17 -2.16
CA GLU A 377 -25.06 23.82 -2.05
C GLU A 377 -26.03 22.85 -1.35
N LEU A 378 -26.74 23.33 -0.31
CA LEU A 378 -27.82 22.57 0.31
C LEU A 378 -28.96 22.31 -0.69
N HIS A 379 -29.44 23.31 -1.42
CA HIS A 379 -30.49 23.11 -2.43
C HIS A 379 -30.09 22.10 -3.51
N GLU A 380 -28.87 22.20 -4.04
CA GLU A 380 -28.34 21.25 -5.02
C GLU A 380 -28.27 19.83 -4.44
N SER A 381 -27.82 19.67 -3.18
CA SER A 381 -27.74 18.36 -2.51
C SER A 381 -29.11 17.70 -2.28
N PHE A 382 -30.19 18.49 -2.23
CA PHE A 382 -31.57 18.02 -2.12
C PHE A 382 -32.28 17.91 -3.48
N GLY A 383 -31.55 18.08 -4.59
CA GLY A 383 -32.09 17.97 -5.95
C GLY A 383 -33.00 19.14 -6.37
N MET A 384 -32.88 20.29 -5.70
CA MET A 384 -33.60 21.51 -6.06
C MET A 384 -32.76 22.39 -7.00
N PRO A 385 -33.29 22.86 -8.14
CA PRO A 385 -32.57 23.75 -9.03
C PRO A 385 -32.22 25.07 -8.34
N ALA A 386 -31.03 25.62 -8.59
CA ALA A 386 -30.59 26.88 -8.00
C ALA A 386 -31.54 28.06 -8.31
N GLU A 387 -32.34 28.00 -9.38
CA GLU A 387 -33.33 29.04 -9.71
C GLU A 387 -34.57 29.03 -8.78
N THR A 388 -34.72 28.03 -7.90
CA THR A 388 -35.82 27.94 -6.92
C THR A 388 -35.48 28.57 -5.56
N LEU A 389 -34.24 29.03 -5.40
CA LEU A 389 -33.81 29.79 -4.23
C LEU A 389 -34.41 31.19 -4.34
N ASP A 390 -35.49 31.42 -3.60
CA ASP A 390 -36.00 32.77 -3.40
C ASP A 390 -35.05 33.49 -2.44
N GLU A 391 -34.10 34.25 -2.99
CA GLU A 391 -33.12 35.03 -2.24
C GLU A 391 -33.80 35.99 -1.24
N TRP A 392 -35.05 36.39 -1.51
CA TRP A 392 -35.90 37.16 -0.60
C TRP A 392 -36.42 36.38 0.61
N GLN A 393 -36.50 35.05 0.52
CA GLN A 393 -36.92 34.19 1.63
C GLN A 393 -35.78 33.97 2.64
N LEU A 394 -34.52 33.95 2.19
CA LEU A 394 -33.32 34.00 3.06
C LEU A 394 -33.17 35.35 3.78
N LEU A 395 -33.63 36.43 3.15
CA LEU A 395 -33.68 37.79 3.73
C LEU A 395 -34.86 38.00 4.69
N SER A 396 -35.89 37.15 4.65
CA SER A 396 -37.10 37.28 5.47
C SER A 396 -37.14 36.35 6.68
N THR A 397 -36.36 35.27 6.69
CA THR A 397 -36.26 34.33 7.82
C THR A 397 -35.31 34.80 8.93
N SER A 398 -34.52 35.85 8.72
CA SER A 398 -33.48 36.22 9.67
C SER A 398 -33.25 37.73 9.74
N ASP A 399 -33.60 38.32 10.89
CA ASP A 399 -33.23 39.70 11.24
C ASP A 399 -31.70 39.87 11.38
N HIS A 400 -30.93 38.77 11.43
CA HIS A 400 -29.47 38.76 11.63
C HIS A 400 -28.66 39.30 10.44
N PHE A 401 -29.27 39.48 9.27
CA PHE A 401 -28.60 40.02 8.07
C PHE A 401 -28.94 41.50 7.79
N ARG A 402 -29.59 42.21 8.73
CA ARG A 402 -29.93 43.64 8.59
C ARG A 402 -29.03 44.53 9.44
N GLY A 403 -28.32 45.47 8.81
CA GLY A 403 -27.51 46.49 9.50
C GLY A 403 -26.01 46.42 9.18
N GLN A 404 -25.19 47.23 9.86
CA GLN A 404 -23.74 47.32 9.62
C GLN A 404 -22.93 46.15 10.20
N GLU A 405 -23.49 45.35 11.11
CA GLU A 405 -22.91 44.09 11.63
C GLU A 405 -23.70 42.87 11.13
N ALA A 406 -24.09 42.86 9.85
CA ALA A 406 -24.89 41.79 9.25
C ALA A 406 -24.05 40.51 9.05
N GLY A 407 -24.42 39.42 9.72
CA GLY A 407 -23.78 38.12 9.57
C GLY A 407 -23.95 37.23 10.79
N LEU A 408 -24.05 35.91 10.59
CA LEU A 408 -24.29 34.94 11.66
C LEU A 408 -23.00 34.64 12.41
N SER A 409 -22.98 34.83 13.72
CA SER A 409 -21.87 34.33 14.54
C SER A 409 -21.90 32.80 14.63
N ALA A 410 -20.79 32.20 15.07
CA ALA A 410 -20.72 30.76 15.33
C ALA A 410 -21.75 30.24 16.36
N GLN A 411 -22.30 31.13 17.20
CA GLN A 411 -23.35 30.80 18.18
C GLN A 411 -24.75 30.85 17.57
N GLU A 412 -24.98 31.72 16.58
CA GLU A 412 -26.28 31.89 15.92
C GLU A 412 -26.45 30.94 14.72
N PHE A 413 -25.34 30.56 14.08
CA PHE A 413 -25.33 29.70 12.90
C PHE A 413 -26.05 28.35 13.08
N PRO A 414 -25.89 27.61 14.20
CA PRO A 414 -26.56 26.31 14.34
C PRO A 414 -28.09 26.38 14.33
N ALA A 415 -28.68 27.45 14.89
CA ALA A 415 -30.12 27.65 14.89
C ALA A 415 -30.63 27.94 13.47
N TRP A 416 -29.98 28.88 12.78
CA TRP A 416 -30.29 29.22 11.40
C TRP A 416 -30.10 28.03 10.43
N PHE A 417 -29.03 27.24 10.62
CA PHE A 417 -28.74 26.08 9.79
C PHE A 417 -29.79 24.97 9.95
N ALA A 418 -30.30 24.76 11.16
CA ALA A 418 -31.40 23.83 11.40
C ALA A 418 -32.69 24.25 10.66
N GLU A 419 -33.06 25.52 10.74
CA GLU A 419 -34.22 26.08 10.03
C GLU A 419 -34.07 25.95 8.51
N ALA A 420 -32.87 26.20 7.98
CA ALA A 420 -32.57 26.04 6.56
C ALA A 420 -32.70 24.58 6.09
N LEU A 421 -32.28 23.60 6.92
CA LEU A 421 -32.44 22.18 6.64
C LEU A 421 -33.91 21.75 6.69
N GLU A 422 -34.68 22.20 7.68
CA GLU A 422 -36.12 21.92 7.78
C GLU A 422 -36.87 22.45 6.56
N ALA A 423 -36.62 23.70 6.16
CA ALA A 423 -37.23 24.30 4.98
C ALA A 423 -36.86 23.56 3.69
N ALA A 424 -35.62 23.07 3.57
CA ALA A 424 -35.18 22.27 2.42
C ALA A 424 -35.86 20.90 2.38
N ILE A 425 -36.04 20.24 3.54
CA ILE A 425 -36.77 18.97 3.65
C ILE A 425 -38.23 19.15 3.25
N GLU A 426 -38.93 20.15 3.80
CA GLU A 426 -40.35 20.41 3.49
C GLU A 426 -40.57 20.72 2.00
N LYS A 427 -39.74 21.57 1.41
CA LYS A 427 -39.82 21.89 -0.03
C LYS A 427 -39.52 20.67 -0.90
N SER A 428 -38.57 19.82 -0.51
CA SER A 428 -38.29 18.57 -1.22
C SER A 428 -39.47 17.59 -1.16
N ALA A 429 -40.17 17.52 -0.02
CA ALA A 429 -41.33 16.65 0.17
C ALA A 429 -42.57 17.11 -0.61
N SER A 430 -42.80 18.43 -0.74
CA SER A 430 -43.94 18.99 -1.49
C SER A 430 -43.90 18.76 -3.01
N ARG A 431 -42.78 18.30 -3.57
CA ARG A 431 -42.61 17.98 -5.01
C ARG A 431 -42.90 16.52 -5.36
N CYS A 432 -43.10 15.64 -4.37
CA CYS A 432 -43.49 14.25 -4.63
C CYS A 432 -45.03 14.16 -4.74
N PRO A 433 -45.63 13.83 -5.91
CA PRO A 433 -47.05 13.53 -5.96
C PRO A 433 -47.34 12.27 -5.15
N PRO A 434 -48.54 12.13 -4.53
CA PRO A 434 -48.86 10.95 -3.73
C PRO A 434 -48.78 9.71 -4.62
N ARG A 435 -48.02 8.70 -4.17
CA ARG A 435 -47.96 7.38 -4.81
C ARG A 435 -49.37 6.77 -4.82
N THR A 436 -50.02 6.72 -5.97
CA THR A 436 -51.21 5.91 -6.17
C THR A 436 -50.85 4.43 -6.03
N VAL A 437 -51.63 3.73 -5.21
CA VAL A 437 -51.59 2.28 -4.92
C VAL A 437 -51.85 1.45 -6.17
#